data_AF-A0A946Y650-F1
#
_entry.id   AF-A0A946Y650-F1
#
_cell.length_a   1.000
_cell.length_b   1.000
_cell.length_c   1.000
_cell.angle_alpha   90.00
_cell.angle_beta   90.00
_cell.angle_gamma   90.00
#
_symmetry.space_group_name_H-M   'P 1'
#
loop_
_entity.id
_entity.type
_entity.pdbx_description
1 polymer ?
#
loop_
_entity_poly.entity_id
_entity_poly.type
_entity_poly.pdbx_seq_one_letter_code
_entity_poly.pdbx_strand_id
1 'polypeptide(L)'
;RDLRSNLVGDAFAPALPSAPAPDTSSYAYVFEWDGYFAPRALQRVFDQDLLARVATQTFTAATTHGDREFARGSIVVPFDRQAVEHTVIHELMQTIAAEDGLTVHALTSGRSAVGTAGIQVGGPSVAPISEPSALVVVGDDITLYDAGEIWHLLDYRMHMPVSLRDRDQLDGIDWSRYTHIVFSSGEYEDYLPDYADRLRQWVAEGGTIIGLRDAAAWVRANVLDWIDADSPEGIAAAAAMEDEEIEDEAIPGRMPYAEKSDYEAIDVIGGAIFSADLDNTHPLGFGFRNRDIQLHKNTEEPLAATSNPFGTVIRYSDNPVYSGYVSEANQGALAGTPALIAERLGNGSVILFADNPNFRGYWYGTNKLFLNALFFSTVFEAPAED
;
A
#
# COMPACT_ATOMS: atom_id res chain seq x y z
N ARG A 1 36.02 30.87 -23.73
CA ARG A 1 35.59 30.67 -22.32
C ARG A 1 35.56 29.15 -22.17
N ASP A 2 36.69 28.55 -21.79
CA ASP A 2 36.79 27.10 -21.66
C ASP A 2 35.98 26.64 -20.46
N LEU A 3 34.85 25.99 -20.73
CA LEU A 3 34.08 25.29 -19.70
C LEU A 3 34.92 24.10 -19.24
N ARG A 4 35.25 24.05 -17.93
CA ARG A 4 35.97 22.92 -17.34
C ARG A 4 35.16 21.64 -17.57
N SER A 5 35.77 20.67 -18.24
CA SER A 5 35.15 19.39 -18.63
C SER A 5 34.86 18.43 -17.46
N ASN A 6 35.06 18.85 -16.22
CA ASN A 6 34.96 18.01 -15.01
C ASN A 6 34.08 18.60 -13.90
N LEU A 7 33.15 19.51 -14.21
CA LEU A 7 32.25 20.11 -13.21
C LEU A 7 31.25 19.13 -12.59
N VAL A 8 31.03 17.96 -13.19
CA VAL A 8 30.00 16.99 -12.77
C VAL A 8 30.54 15.95 -11.77
N GLY A 9 31.87 15.89 -11.56
CA GLY A 9 32.50 14.84 -10.74
C GLY A 9 32.36 13.45 -11.36
N ASP A 10 32.93 12.44 -10.69
CA ASP A 10 32.69 11.03 -11.06
C ASP A 10 31.30 10.60 -10.57
N ALA A 11 30.65 9.70 -11.31
CA ALA A 11 29.39 9.12 -10.90
C ALA A 11 29.57 8.41 -9.55
N PHE A 12 28.95 8.95 -8.50
CA PHE A 12 28.93 8.34 -7.19
C PHE A 12 27.82 7.29 -7.16
N ALA A 13 28.21 6.02 -7.08
CA ALA A 13 27.30 4.91 -6.82
C ALA A 13 27.40 4.53 -5.34
N PRO A 14 26.43 4.92 -4.48
CA PRO A 14 26.46 4.52 -3.08
C PRO A 14 26.38 3.00 -2.98
N ALA A 15 27.20 2.40 -2.11
CA ALA A 15 27.08 0.99 -1.79
C ALA A 15 25.70 0.75 -1.14
N LEU A 16 24.95 -0.20 -1.70
CA LEU A 16 23.70 -0.66 -1.08
C LEU A 16 24.02 -1.40 0.24
N PRO A 17 23.08 -1.41 1.20
CA PRO A 17 23.26 -2.19 2.42
C PRO A 17 23.39 -3.68 2.07
N SER A 18 24.26 -4.38 2.80
CA SER A 18 24.48 -5.82 2.69
C SER A 18 24.52 -6.44 4.08
N ALA A 19 24.00 -7.67 4.22
CA ALA A 19 24.08 -8.48 5.42
C ALA A 19 24.99 -9.70 5.20
N PRO A 20 25.58 -10.28 6.26
CA PRO A 20 26.33 -11.53 6.17
C PRO A 20 25.46 -12.67 5.65
N ALA A 21 26.08 -13.63 4.95
CA ALA A 21 25.42 -14.86 4.56
C ALA A 21 24.83 -15.59 5.80
N PRO A 22 23.58 -16.10 5.73
CA PRO A 22 22.98 -16.83 6.83
C PRO A 22 23.66 -18.19 7.03
N ASP A 23 23.47 -18.79 8.20
CA ASP A 23 23.79 -20.21 8.41
C ASP A 23 22.88 -21.14 7.57
N THR A 24 23.26 -22.40 7.46
CA THR A 24 22.38 -23.43 6.90
C THR A 24 21.26 -23.77 7.89
N SER A 25 20.01 -23.65 7.44
CA SER A 25 18.83 -24.04 8.23
C SER A 25 18.54 -25.53 8.10
N SER A 26 17.86 -26.10 9.11
CA SER A 26 17.28 -27.44 9.06
C SER A 26 15.76 -27.44 8.94
N TYR A 27 15.11 -26.27 8.94
CA TYR A 27 13.64 -26.17 9.00
C TYR A 27 13.05 -25.09 8.09
N ALA A 28 13.50 -23.84 8.24
CA ALA A 28 12.99 -22.69 7.51
C ALA A 28 13.94 -21.50 7.65
N TYR A 29 13.83 -20.56 6.73
CA TYR A 29 14.46 -19.24 6.85
C TYR A 29 13.45 -18.17 7.25
N VAL A 30 13.91 -17.17 7.99
CA VAL A 30 13.10 -15.99 8.35
C VAL A 30 13.87 -14.71 8.14
N PHE A 31 13.22 -13.71 7.55
CA PHE A 31 13.69 -12.32 7.53
C PHE A 31 12.58 -11.37 8.00
N GLU A 32 12.98 -10.30 8.69
CA GLU A 32 12.04 -9.29 9.18
C GLU A 32 11.60 -8.34 8.05
N TRP A 33 10.37 -7.84 8.14
CA TRP A 33 9.76 -7.04 7.07
C TRP A 33 10.07 -5.55 7.15
N ASP A 34 10.74 -5.09 8.21
CA ASP A 34 11.05 -3.68 8.40
C ASP A 34 12.10 -3.13 7.41
N GLY A 35 12.99 -3.98 6.91
CA GLY A 35 13.96 -3.62 5.86
C GLY A 35 13.30 -3.06 4.60
N TYR A 36 13.92 -2.07 3.96
CA TYR A 36 13.32 -1.39 2.80
C TYR A 36 13.13 -2.33 1.60
N PHE A 37 14.09 -3.23 1.35
CA PHE A 37 14.04 -4.22 0.26
C PHE A 37 13.41 -5.56 0.65
N ALA A 38 12.74 -5.68 1.81
CA ALA A 38 11.99 -6.89 2.18
C ALA A 38 10.93 -7.30 1.14
N PRO A 39 10.19 -6.37 0.49
CA PRO A 39 9.29 -6.70 -0.61
C PRO A 39 10.00 -7.30 -1.84
N ARG A 40 11.17 -6.75 -2.21
CA ARG A 40 12.01 -7.31 -3.28
C ARG A 40 12.51 -8.70 -2.95
N ALA A 41 12.95 -8.92 -1.71
CA ALA A 41 13.38 -10.23 -1.24
C ALA A 41 12.25 -11.27 -1.31
N LEU A 42 11.03 -10.89 -0.92
CA LEU A 42 9.85 -11.74 -1.04
C LEU A 42 9.47 -12.00 -2.51
N GLN A 43 9.58 -11.01 -3.40
CA GLN A 43 9.40 -11.24 -4.84
C GLN A 43 10.39 -12.29 -5.36
N ARG A 44 11.67 -12.21 -4.99
CA ARG A 44 12.67 -13.21 -5.38
C ARG A 44 12.34 -14.62 -4.88
N VAL A 45 11.67 -14.74 -3.73
CA VAL A 45 11.18 -16.03 -3.23
C VAL A 45 10.10 -16.58 -4.17
N PHE A 46 9.14 -15.75 -4.56
CA PHE A 46 8.09 -16.16 -5.51
C PHE A 46 8.62 -16.45 -6.92
N ASP A 47 9.60 -15.69 -7.41
CA ASP A 47 10.26 -15.94 -8.71
C ASP A 47 10.96 -17.31 -8.78
N GLN A 48 11.20 -17.96 -7.64
CA GLN A 48 11.76 -19.32 -7.54
C GLN A 48 10.68 -20.39 -7.24
N ASP A 49 9.40 -20.06 -7.42
CA ASP A 49 8.26 -20.91 -7.11
C ASP A 49 8.25 -21.41 -5.64
N LEU A 50 8.77 -20.58 -4.72
CA LEU A 50 8.81 -20.90 -3.29
C LEU A 50 7.55 -20.38 -2.58
N LEU A 51 7.05 -21.16 -1.63
CA LEU A 51 6.01 -20.73 -0.71
C LEU A 51 6.63 -19.82 0.35
N ALA A 52 5.87 -18.79 0.71
CA ALA A 52 6.18 -17.90 1.81
C ALA A 52 4.99 -17.79 2.74
N ARG A 53 5.27 -17.44 3.99
CA ARG A 53 4.25 -17.16 5.00
C ARG A 53 4.60 -15.89 5.75
N VAL A 54 3.60 -15.13 6.16
CA VAL A 54 3.75 -13.91 6.94
C VAL A 54 3.32 -14.15 8.39
N ALA A 55 4.11 -13.69 9.35
CA ALA A 55 3.72 -13.70 10.75
C ALA A 55 2.74 -12.54 11.05
N THR A 56 1.51 -12.85 11.45
CA THR A 56 0.49 -11.84 11.83
C THR A 56 0.64 -11.35 13.28
N GLN A 57 1.48 -12.03 14.06
CA GLN A 57 1.78 -11.74 15.46
C GLN A 57 3.29 -11.87 15.70
N THR A 58 3.79 -11.30 16.79
CA THR A 58 5.18 -11.54 17.20
C THR A 58 5.36 -12.98 17.65
N PHE A 59 6.51 -13.58 17.35
CA PHE A 59 6.80 -14.96 17.75
C PHE A 59 8.28 -15.13 18.09
N THR A 60 8.57 -16.09 18.96
CA THR A 60 9.96 -16.46 19.30
C THR A 60 10.30 -17.81 18.69
N ALA A 61 11.38 -17.86 17.90
CA ALA A 61 11.85 -19.10 17.28
C ALA A 61 13.32 -19.37 17.62
N ALA A 62 13.65 -20.66 17.67
CA ALA A 62 15.02 -21.12 17.87
C ALA A 62 15.80 -20.98 16.56
N THR A 63 16.92 -20.26 16.61
CA THR A 63 17.82 -20.07 15.47
C THR A 63 19.17 -20.74 15.74
N THR A 64 20.03 -20.80 14.73
CA THR A 64 21.43 -21.26 14.90
C THR A 64 22.24 -20.40 15.88
N HIS A 65 21.81 -19.16 16.15
CA HIS A 65 22.43 -18.24 17.11
C HIS A 65 21.67 -18.13 18.44
N GLY A 66 20.75 -19.06 18.72
CA GLY A 66 19.89 -19.05 19.91
C GLY A 66 18.49 -18.53 19.63
N ASP A 67 17.71 -18.33 20.70
CA ASP A 67 16.32 -17.90 20.58
C ASP A 67 16.22 -16.43 20.18
N ARG A 68 15.31 -16.14 19.24
CA ARG A 68 15.07 -14.77 18.75
C ARG A 68 13.58 -14.50 18.64
N GLU A 69 13.18 -13.30 19.03
CA GLU A 69 11.85 -12.76 18.77
C GLU A 69 11.81 -12.06 17.41
N PHE A 70 10.74 -12.28 16.66
CA PHE A 70 10.48 -11.72 15.34
C PHE A 70 9.22 -10.86 15.36
N ALA A 71 9.27 -9.71 14.68
CA ALA A 71 8.17 -8.79 14.58
C ALA A 71 7.01 -9.30 13.68
N ARG A 72 5.85 -8.65 13.80
CA ARG A 72 4.74 -8.80 12.83
C ARG A 72 5.23 -8.46 11.42
N GLY A 73 4.71 -9.17 10.43
CA GLY A 73 5.14 -9.07 9.04
C GLY A 73 6.34 -9.93 8.68
N SER A 74 7.06 -10.51 9.66
CA SER A 74 8.23 -11.35 9.36
C SER A 74 7.87 -12.48 8.39
N ILE A 75 8.71 -12.66 7.38
CA ILE A 75 8.49 -13.62 6.31
C ILE A 75 9.21 -14.91 6.66
N VAL A 76 8.47 -16.01 6.60
CA VAL A 76 8.97 -17.37 6.79
C VAL A 76 8.98 -18.07 5.44
N VAL A 77 10.14 -18.58 5.04
CA VAL A 77 10.33 -19.45 3.88
C VAL A 77 10.54 -20.88 4.40
N PRO A 78 9.48 -21.69 4.50
CA PRO A 78 9.57 -23.05 5.02
C PRO A 78 10.22 -24.00 4.02
N PHE A 79 10.82 -25.09 4.52
CA PHE A 79 11.24 -26.21 3.68
C PHE A 79 10.11 -27.23 3.46
N ASP A 80 9.09 -27.23 4.32
CA ASP A 80 7.93 -28.12 4.15
C ASP A 80 7.13 -27.74 2.89
N ARG A 81 6.63 -28.76 2.19
CA ARG A 81 5.82 -28.63 0.96
C ARG A 81 6.49 -27.84 -0.17
N GLN A 82 7.82 -27.71 -0.14
CA GLN A 82 8.61 -27.22 -1.26
C GLN A 82 9.10 -28.37 -2.14
N ALA A 83 9.05 -28.18 -3.46
CA ALA A 83 9.71 -29.07 -4.42
C ALA A 83 11.19 -28.68 -4.66
N VAL A 84 11.55 -27.44 -4.34
CA VAL A 84 12.90 -26.89 -4.53
C VAL A 84 13.86 -27.41 -3.46
N GLU A 85 15.06 -27.80 -3.88
CA GLU A 85 16.11 -28.32 -2.99
C GLU A 85 16.57 -27.27 -1.97
N HIS A 86 16.86 -27.71 -0.74
CA HIS A 86 17.24 -26.81 0.36
C HIS A 86 18.52 -26.00 0.05
N THR A 87 19.43 -26.55 -0.76
CA THR A 87 20.65 -25.84 -1.19
C THR A 87 20.33 -24.63 -2.07
N VAL A 88 19.34 -24.75 -2.95
CA VAL A 88 18.88 -23.65 -3.80
C VAL A 88 18.19 -22.58 -2.97
N ILE A 89 17.37 -22.98 -1.99
CA ILE A 89 16.76 -22.03 -1.04
C ILE A 89 17.86 -21.31 -0.24
N HIS A 90 18.89 -22.02 0.21
CA HIS A 90 20.00 -21.43 0.93
C HIS A 90 20.78 -20.41 0.08
N GLU A 91 21.10 -20.74 -1.16
CA GLU A 91 21.75 -19.83 -2.12
C GLU A 91 20.90 -18.56 -2.34
N LEU A 92 19.58 -18.71 -2.49
CA LEU A 92 18.68 -17.57 -2.58
C LEU A 92 18.73 -16.67 -1.33
N MET A 93 18.76 -17.27 -0.14
CA MET A 93 18.88 -16.50 1.11
C MET A 93 20.23 -15.78 1.24
N GLN A 94 21.31 -16.34 0.68
CA GLN A 94 22.60 -15.65 0.59
C GLN A 94 22.51 -14.43 -0.35
N THR A 95 21.84 -14.57 -1.50
CA THR A 95 21.58 -13.46 -2.42
C THR A 95 20.75 -12.37 -1.76
N ILE A 96 19.66 -12.72 -1.06
CA ILE A 96 18.81 -11.77 -0.33
C ILE A 96 19.65 -11.02 0.72
N ALA A 97 20.47 -11.71 1.50
CA ALA A 97 21.32 -11.06 2.48
C ALA A 97 22.33 -10.09 1.84
N ALA A 98 23.00 -10.52 0.77
CA ALA A 98 24.05 -9.74 0.12
C ALA A 98 23.53 -8.54 -0.68
N GLU A 99 22.42 -8.71 -1.43
CA GLU A 99 21.92 -7.72 -2.39
C GLU A 99 20.77 -6.86 -1.84
N ASP A 100 19.96 -7.39 -0.93
CA ASP A 100 18.81 -6.69 -0.34
C ASP A 100 19.12 -6.14 1.07
N GLY A 101 20.28 -6.52 1.64
CA GLY A 101 20.75 -6.02 2.93
C GLY A 101 19.93 -6.51 4.11
N LEU A 102 19.23 -7.64 3.96
CA LEU A 102 18.38 -8.21 5.00
C LEU A 102 19.11 -9.27 5.81
N THR A 103 19.02 -9.19 7.13
CA THR A 103 19.49 -10.29 7.97
C THR A 103 18.53 -11.46 7.84
N VAL A 104 19.02 -12.59 7.31
CA VAL A 104 18.25 -13.83 7.22
C VAL A 104 18.65 -14.76 8.37
N HIS A 105 17.66 -15.33 9.04
CA HIS A 105 17.84 -16.20 10.20
C HIS A 105 17.52 -17.65 9.83
N ALA A 106 18.44 -18.56 10.15
CA ALA A 106 18.26 -19.99 9.99
C ALA A 106 17.52 -20.58 11.18
N LEU A 107 16.27 -21.03 10.99
CA LEU A 107 15.50 -21.69 12.04
C LEU A 107 15.91 -23.15 12.18
N THR A 108 15.93 -23.65 13.41
CA THR A 108 16.26 -25.05 13.71
C THR A 108 15.03 -25.90 14.05
N SER A 109 13.88 -25.27 14.28
CA SER A 109 12.63 -25.92 14.69
C SER A 109 11.40 -25.09 14.31
N GLY A 110 10.29 -25.76 14.02
CA GLY A 110 8.97 -25.12 13.85
C GLY A 110 8.21 -24.85 15.14
N ARG A 111 8.70 -25.37 16.27
CA ARG A 111 8.12 -25.13 17.59
C ARG A 111 8.58 -23.78 18.12
N SER A 112 7.66 -23.09 18.77
CA SER A 112 8.00 -21.91 19.57
C SER A 112 9.13 -22.22 20.56
N ALA A 113 10.10 -21.31 20.65
CA ALA A 113 11.19 -21.38 21.63
C ALA A 113 10.70 -21.18 23.07
N VAL A 114 9.55 -20.52 23.26
CA VAL A 114 8.94 -20.27 24.59
C VAL A 114 7.90 -21.32 24.99
N GLY A 115 7.96 -22.51 24.38
CA GLY A 115 7.10 -23.64 24.73
C GLY A 115 5.70 -23.59 24.07
N THR A 116 4.78 -24.41 24.56
CA THR A 116 3.47 -24.66 23.92
C THR A 116 2.50 -23.46 23.94
N ALA A 117 2.78 -22.44 24.75
CA ALA A 117 2.00 -21.21 24.81
C ALA A 117 2.42 -20.17 23.75
N GLY A 118 3.59 -20.34 23.13
CA GLY A 118 4.06 -19.42 22.09
C GLY A 118 3.63 -19.84 20.69
N ILE A 119 3.65 -18.87 19.79
CA ILE A 119 3.24 -19.03 18.39
C ILE A 119 4.21 -19.97 17.67
N GLN A 120 3.64 -20.99 17.03
CA GLN A 120 4.40 -21.95 16.24
C GLN A 120 4.58 -21.41 14.81
N VAL A 121 5.75 -21.65 14.24
CA VAL A 121 6.10 -21.21 12.89
C VAL A 121 5.20 -21.88 11.83
N GLY A 122 4.70 -23.08 12.10
CA GLY A 122 3.70 -23.78 11.27
C GLY A 122 2.24 -23.51 11.65
N GLY A 123 1.98 -22.60 12.60
CA GLY A 123 0.65 -22.32 13.12
C GLY A 123 -0.16 -21.33 12.27
N PRO A 124 -1.44 -21.07 12.63
CA PRO A 124 -2.32 -20.17 11.90
C PRO A 124 -1.87 -18.71 11.92
N SER A 125 -1.17 -18.27 12.98
CA SER A 125 -0.61 -16.91 13.09
C SER A 125 0.59 -16.65 12.17
N VAL A 126 0.99 -17.65 11.39
CA VAL A 126 1.95 -17.53 10.30
C VAL A 126 1.18 -17.90 9.03
N ALA A 127 0.53 -16.92 8.40
CA ALA A 127 -0.44 -17.11 7.33
C ALA A 127 0.26 -17.30 5.97
N PRO A 128 -0.23 -18.18 5.08
CA PRO A 128 0.29 -18.28 3.72
C PRO A 128 0.05 -16.98 2.96
N ILE A 129 1.00 -16.61 2.09
CA ILE A 129 0.90 -15.46 1.19
C ILE A 129 1.24 -15.90 -0.23
N SER A 130 0.68 -15.19 -1.22
CA SER A 130 0.83 -15.51 -2.64
C SER A 130 1.48 -14.36 -3.39
N GLU A 131 2.05 -14.66 -4.55
CA GLU A 131 2.67 -13.66 -5.41
C GLU A 131 1.64 -12.63 -5.92
N PRO A 132 1.91 -11.32 -5.80
CA PRO A 132 1.10 -10.29 -6.43
C PRO A 132 1.28 -10.26 -7.96
N SER A 133 0.20 -10.42 -8.71
CA SER A 133 0.13 -10.13 -10.15
C SER A 133 -0.65 -8.83 -10.33
N ALA A 134 0.08 -7.71 -10.45
CA ALA A 134 -0.51 -6.37 -10.44
C ALA A 134 -0.72 -5.79 -11.85
N LEU A 135 -1.86 -5.14 -12.04
CA LEU A 135 -2.15 -4.24 -13.14
C LEU A 135 -2.22 -2.80 -12.60
N VAL A 136 -1.50 -1.87 -13.23
CA VAL A 136 -1.59 -0.43 -12.96
C VAL A 136 -2.35 0.22 -14.10
N VAL A 137 -3.38 0.97 -13.73
CA VAL A 137 -4.20 1.73 -14.65
C VAL A 137 -3.42 2.96 -15.11
N VAL A 138 -3.37 3.14 -16.42
CA VAL A 138 -2.73 4.26 -17.13
C VAL A 138 -3.68 4.76 -18.21
N GLY A 139 -3.22 5.65 -19.08
CA GLY A 139 -3.98 6.10 -20.25
C GLY A 139 -4.36 7.56 -20.15
N ASP A 140 -5.34 7.94 -20.96
CA ASP A 140 -5.93 9.27 -20.92
C ASP A 140 -6.62 9.50 -19.57
N ASP A 141 -6.69 10.75 -19.15
CA ASP A 141 -7.27 11.19 -17.86
C ASP A 141 -6.58 10.66 -16.60
N ILE A 142 -5.52 9.84 -16.72
CA ILE A 142 -4.70 9.40 -15.60
C ILE A 142 -3.50 10.32 -15.41
N THR A 143 -3.22 10.68 -14.15
CA THR A 143 -2.00 11.44 -13.80
C THR A 143 -0.77 10.55 -14.00
N LEU A 144 -0.11 10.70 -15.15
CA LEU A 144 1.05 9.89 -15.54
C LEU A 144 2.22 9.94 -14.56
N TYR A 145 2.36 11.02 -13.78
CA TYR A 145 3.38 11.08 -12.73
C TYR A 145 3.12 10.05 -11.63
N ASP A 146 1.90 9.97 -11.09
CA ASP A 146 1.54 9.02 -10.05
C ASP A 146 1.66 7.57 -10.56
N ALA A 147 1.14 7.29 -11.76
CA ALA A 147 1.28 5.97 -12.38
C ALA A 147 2.75 5.59 -12.64
N GLY A 148 3.56 6.55 -13.11
CA GLY A 148 4.99 6.37 -13.35
C GLY A 148 5.79 6.12 -12.07
N GLU A 149 5.40 6.75 -10.95
CA GLU A 149 6.01 6.52 -9.64
C GLU A 149 5.73 5.12 -9.12
N ILE A 150 4.51 4.62 -9.28
CA ILE A 150 4.13 3.22 -8.97
C ILE A 150 4.94 2.27 -9.84
N TRP A 151 4.94 2.48 -11.16
CA TRP A 151 5.68 1.62 -12.10
C TRP A 151 7.17 1.58 -11.75
N HIS A 152 7.80 2.73 -11.52
CA HIS A 152 9.20 2.80 -11.11
C HIS A 152 9.47 2.11 -9.77
N LEU A 153 8.57 2.23 -8.78
CA LEU A 153 8.73 1.51 -7.52
C LEU A 153 8.72 0.00 -7.73
N LEU A 154 7.74 -0.51 -8.49
CA LEU A 154 7.58 -1.96 -8.70
C LEU A 154 8.70 -2.52 -9.59
N ASP A 155 8.85 -2.00 -10.79
CA ASP A 155 9.79 -2.53 -11.79
C ASP A 155 11.24 -2.25 -11.40
N TYR A 156 11.60 -0.98 -11.19
CA TYR A 156 12.99 -0.60 -11.02
C TYR A 156 13.53 -0.84 -9.60
N ARG A 157 12.74 -0.56 -8.55
CA ARG A 157 13.23 -0.69 -7.17
C ARG A 157 12.99 -2.07 -6.59
N MET A 158 11.81 -2.64 -6.81
CA MET A 158 11.39 -3.91 -6.21
C MET A 158 11.52 -5.11 -7.14
N HIS A 159 11.87 -4.88 -8.41
CA HIS A 159 12.00 -5.93 -9.43
C HIS A 159 10.74 -6.80 -9.56
N MET A 160 9.58 -6.18 -9.38
CA MET A 160 8.28 -6.82 -9.50
C MET A 160 7.70 -6.55 -10.89
N PRO A 161 7.29 -7.58 -11.64
CA PRO A 161 6.63 -7.38 -12.92
C PRO A 161 5.26 -6.71 -12.72
N VAL A 162 4.94 -5.75 -13.59
CA VAL A 162 3.66 -5.06 -13.57
C VAL A 162 3.10 -4.92 -14.98
N SER A 163 1.78 -5.11 -15.12
CA SER A 163 1.08 -4.82 -16.37
C SER A 163 0.55 -3.40 -16.35
N LEU A 164 0.74 -2.64 -17.43
CA LEU A 164 0.11 -1.33 -17.61
C LEU A 164 -1.07 -1.48 -18.57
N ARG A 165 -2.22 -0.95 -18.20
CA ARG A 165 -3.42 -1.01 -19.05
C ARG A 165 -4.16 0.32 -19.02
N ASP A 166 -4.63 0.72 -20.19
CA ASP A 166 -5.46 1.90 -20.35
C ASP A 166 -6.76 1.76 -19.54
N ARG A 167 -7.15 2.82 -18.81
CA ARG A 167 -8.37 2.89 -17.98
C ARG A 167 -9.60 2.46 -18.76
N ASP A 168 -9.72 2.89 -20.00
CA ASP A 168 -10.90 2.68 -20.82
C ASP A 168 -10.84 1.33 -21.58
N GLN A 169 -9.84 0.48 -21.29
CA GLN A 169 -9.63 -0.80 -21.95
C GLN A 169 -9.59 -1.99 -20.98
N LEU A 170 -10.19 -1.85 -19.81
CA LEU A 170 -10.30 -2.93 -18.83
C LEU A 170 -11.40 -3.95 -19.17
N ASP A 171 -12.42 -3.61 -19.96
CA ASP A 171 -13.47 -4.57 -20.38
C ASP A 171 -12.91 -5.83 -21.04
N GLY A 172 -11.85 -5.69 -21.83
CA GLY A 172 -11.28 -6.76 -22.66
C GLY A 172 -10.14 -7.55 -22.01
N ILE A 173 -9.85 -7.35 -20.73
CA ILE A 173 -8.74 -8.05 -20.06
C ILE A 173 -9.15 -9.45 -19.58
N ASP A 174 -8.16 -10.33 -19.43
CA ASP A 174 -8.34 -11.55 -18.65
C ASP A 174 -8.18 -11.23 -17.16
N TRP A 175 -9.31 -10.99 -16.50
CA TRP A 175 -9.40 -10.66 -15.07
C TRP A 175 -8.75 -11.72 -14.16
N SER A 176 -8.71 -12.99 -14.58
CA SER A 176 -8.17 -14.09 -13.79
C SER A 176 -6.64 -14.07 -13.67
N ARG A 177 -5.97 -13.32 -14.56
CA ARG A 177 -4.52 -13.15 -14.54
C ARG A 177 -4.03 -12.25 -13.40
N TYR A 178 -4.89 -11.37 -12.90
CA TYR A 178 -4.50 -10.31 -11.98
C TYR A 178 -5.05 -10.59 -10.58
N THR A 179 -4.20 -10.37 -9.58
CA THR A 179 -4.62 -10.34 -8.17
C THR A 179 -4.90 -8.93 -7.70
N HIS A 180 -4.27 -7.92 -8.34
CA HIS A 180 -4.41 -6.51 -7.97
C HIS A 180 -4.68 -5.63 -9.19
N ILE A 181 -5.57 -4.64 -9.04
CA ILE A 181 -5.73 -3.52 -9.95
C ILE A 181 -5.50 -2.23 -9.17
N VAL A 182 -4.54 -1.42 -9.62
CA VAL A 182 -4.14 -0.16 -9.00
C VAL A 182 -4.65 1.00 -9.85
N PHE A 183 -5.56 1.78 -9.29
CA PHE A 183 -6.04 3.03 -9.86
C PHE A 183 -5.25 4.19 -9.23
N SER A 184 -4.35 4.78 -10.01
CA SER A 184 -3.66 6.02 -9.62
C SER A 184 -4.59 7.23 -9.78
N SER A 185 -4.17 8.38 -9.25
CA SER A 185 -4.91 9.63 -9.41
C SER A 185 -5.11 10.00 -10.88
N GLY A 186 -6.15 10.80 -11.13
CA GLY A 186 -6.63 11.13 -12.46
C GLY A 186 -8.04 11.72 -12.36
N GLU A 187 -8.66 11.94 -13.51
CA GLU A 187 -10.01 12.49 -13.60
C GLU A 187 -11.03 11.36 -13.63
N TYR A 188 -11.63 11.08 -12.47
CA TYR A 188 -12.64 10.02 -12.29
C TYR A 188 -14.03 10.56 -12.00
N GLU A 189 -14.19 11.89 -11.91
CA GLU A 189 -15.50 12.52 -11.78
C GLU A 189 -16.37 12.10 -12.98
N ASP A 190 -17.60 11.67 -12.71
CA ASP A 190 -18.56 11.14 -13.69
C ASP A 190 -18.07 9.96 -14.55
N TYR A 191 -16.94 9.33 -14.20
CA TYR A 191 -16.44 8.17 -14.93
C TYR A 191 -17.27 6.92 -14.61
N LEU A 192 -18.09 6.48 -15.56
CA LEU A 192 -18.97 5.32 -15.43
C LEU A 192 -18.61 4.24 -16.47
N PRO A 193 -17.65 3.36 -16.17
CA PRO A 193 -17.22 2.35 -17.12
C PRO A 193 -18.21 1.18 -17.24
N ASP A 194 -18.30 0.61 -18.45
CA ASP A 194 -19.10 -0.59 -18.71
C ASP A 194 -18.63 -1.81 -17.89
N TYR A 195 -17.34 -1.86 -17.49
CA TYR A 195 -16.78 -2.93 -16.66
C TYR A 195 -17.07 -2.79 -15.15
N ALA A 196 -17.79 -1.76 -14.68
CA ALA A 196 -17.97 -1.50 -13.25
C ALA A 196 -18.55 -2.70 -12.48
N ASP A 197 -19.56 -3.38 -13.02
CA ASP A 197 -20.13 -4.60 -12.44
C ASP A 197 -19.11 -5.73 -12.37
N ARG A 198 -18.35 -5.93 -13.46
CA ARG A 198 -17.33 -6.97 -13.53
C ARG A 198 -16.23 -6.72 -12.50
N LEU A 199 -15.84 -5.46 -12.31
CA LEU A 199 -14.85 -5.03 -11.32
C LEU A 199 -15.32 -5.36 -9.89
N ARG A 200 -16.56 -5.01 -9.53
CA ARG A 200 -17.16 -5.38 -8.22
C ARG A 200 -17.16 -6.89 -8.01
N GLN A 201 -17.60 -7.65 -9.01
CA GLN A 201 -17.59 -9.10 -8.96
C GLN A 201 -16.18 -9.66 -8.77
N TRP A 202 -15.19 -9.13 -9.50
CA TRP A 202 -13.80 -9.57 -9.41
C TRP A 202 -13.21 -9.36 -8.01
N VAL A 203 -13.55 -8.23 -7.35
CA VAL A 203 -13.17 -8.03 -5.95
C VAL A 203 -13.82 -9.07 -5.06
N ALA A 204 -15.13 -9.29 -5.17
CA ALA A 204 -15.83 -10.30 -4.38
C ALA A 204 -15.24 -11.72 -4.55
N GLU A 205 -14.70 -12.02 -5.74
CA GLU A 205 -14.04 -13.29 -6.08
C GLU A 205 -12.64 -13.45 -5.46
N GLY A 206 -12.02 -12.38 -4.95
CA GLY A 206 -10.67 -12.42 -4.36
C GLY A 206 -9.71 -11.35 -4.87
N GLY A 207 -10.12 -10.54 -5.84
CA GLY A 207 -9.32 -9.43 -6.36
C GLY A 207 -9.14 -8.31 -5.35
N THR A 208 -8.03 -7.58 -5.47
CA THR A 208 -7.77 -6.39 -4.65
C THR A 208 -7.73 -5.13 -5.52
N ILE A 209 -8.50 -4.12 -5.13
CA ILE A 209 -8.40 -2.78 -5.72
C ILE A 209 -7.59 -1.88 -4.78
N ILE A 210 -6.63 -1.15 -5.35
CA ILE A 210 -5.90 -0.08 -4.67
C ILE A 210 -6.21 1.24 -5.37
N GLY A 211 -6.87 2.17 -4.69
CA GLY A 211 -7.16 3.52 -5.19
C GLY A 211 -6.31 4.58 -4.50
N LEU A 212 -5.75 5.52 -5.27
CA LEU A 212 -4.95 6.64 -4.76
C LEU A 212 -5.62 7.99 -5.07
N ARG A 213 -5.69 8.89 -4.08
CA ARG A 213 -6.26 10.25 -4.19
C ARG A 213 -7.68 10.20 -4.78
N ASP A 214 -7.96 10.91 -5.88
CA ASP A 214 -9.28 11.00 -6.52
C ASP A 214 -9.83 9.62 -6.93
N ALA A 215 -8.95 8.72 -7.36
CA ALA A 215 -9.33 7.35 -7.67
C ALA A 215 -9.84 6.60 -6.44
N ALA A 216 -9.37 6.95 -5.24
CA ALA A 216 -9.83 6.34 -4.00
C ALA A 216 -11.29 6.69 -3.71
N ALA A 217 -11.69 7.94 -3.97
CA ALA A 217 -13.09 8.36 -3.85
C ALA A 217 -13.97 7.65 -4.89
N TRP A 218 -13.52 7.58 -6.14
CA TRP A 218 -14.23 6.88 -7.21
C TRP A 218 -14.39 5.38 -6.93
N VAL A 219 -13.31 4.69 -6.53
CA VAL A 219 -13.35 3.26 -6.16
C VAL A 219 -14.32 3.05 -5.01
N ARG A 220 -14.27 3.90 -3.97
CA ARG A 220 -15.20 3.79 -2.84
C ARG A 220 -16.65 3.85 -3.30
N ALA A 221 -17.02 4.89 -4.04
CA ALA A 221 -18.39 5.10 -4.52
C ALA A 221 -18.87 3.94 -5.41
N ASN A 222 -18.00 3.42 -6.28
CA ASN A 222 -18.38 2.41 -7.27
C ASN A 222 -18.24 0.96 -6.78
N VAL A 223 -17.60 0.71 -5.63
CA VAL A 223 -17.30 -0.65 -5.16
C VAL A 223 -17.75 -0.91 -3.73
N LEU A 224 -17.46 0.00 -2.80
CA LEU A 224 -17.80 -0.18 -1.38
C LEU A 224 -19.20 0.34 -1.06
N ASP A 225 -19.46 1.58 -1.48
CA ASP A 225 -20.71 2.28 -1.20
C ASP A 225 -21.71 2.13 -2.37
N TRP A 226 -21.42 1.21 -3.30
CA TRP A 226 -22.25 0.99 -4.48
C TRP A 226 -23.63 0.50 -4.07
N ILE A 227 -24.65 1.16 -4.62
CA ILE A 227 -26.05 0.78 -4.50
C ILE A 227 -26.55 0.47 -5.90
N ASP A 228 -27.25 -0.65 -6.04
CA ASP A 228 -27.93 -1.00 -7.29
C ASP A 228 -28.95 0.11 -7.62
N ALA A 229 -28.76 0.78 -8.75
CA ALA A 229 -29.58 1.91 -9.19
C ALA A 229 -31.05 1.51 -9.37
N ASP A 230 -31.32 0.26 -9.73
CA ASP A 230 -32.69 -0.25 -9.92
C ASP A 230 -33.34 -0.72 -8.60
N SER A 231 -32.58 -0.76 -7.50
CA SER A 231 -33.10 -1.11 -6.19
C SER A 231 -33.96 0.02 -5.59
N PRO A 232 -34.90 -0.27 -4.68
CA PRO A 232 -35.65 0.76 -3.98
C PRO A 232 -34.77 1.79 -3.26
N GLU A 233 -33.61 1.35 -2.77
CA GLU A 233 -32.60 2.17 -2.09
C GLU A 233 -31.88 3.07 -3.10
N GLY A 234 -31.50 2.55 -4.27
CA GLY A 234 -30.86 3.31 -5.35
C GLY A 234 -31.79 4.38 -5.94
N ILE A 235 -33.06 4.04 -6.16
CA ILE A 235 -34.08 5.00 -6.61
C ILE A 235 -34.29 6.11 -5.57
N ALA A 236 -34.29 5.77 -4.28
CA ALA A 236 -34.42 6.76 -3.21
C ALA A 236 -33.17 7.66 -3.08
N ALA A 237 -31.97 7.09 -3.24
CA ALA A 237 -30.72 7.84 -3.22
C ALA A 237 -30.64 8.84 -4.40
N ALA A 238 -30.99 8.40 -5.62
CA ALA A 238 -31.03 9.27 -6.79
C ALA A 238 -32.01 10.44 -6.63
N ALA A 239 -33.20 10.17 -6.07
CA ALA A 239 -34.18 11.22 -5.78
C ALA A 239 -33.69 12.23 -4.71
N ALA A 240 -32.89 11.77 -3.74
CA ALA A 240 -32.31 12.65 -2.72
C ALA A 240 -31.17 13.53 -3.27
N MET A 241 -30.40 13.03 -4.24
CA MET A 241 -29.36 13.80 -4.93
C MET A 241 -29.95 14.87 -5.86
N GLU A 242 -31.11 14.62 -6.48
CA GLU A 242 -31.83 15.64 -7.28
C GLU A 242 -32.34 16.83 -6.42
N ASP A 243 -32.52 16.62 -5.12
CA ASP A 243 -32.95 17.65 -4.15
C ASP A 243 -31.78 18.43 -3.52
N GLU A 244 -30.52 18.05 -3.77
CA GLU A 244 -29.37 18.85 -3.36
C GLU A 244 -29.25 20.09 -4.28
N GLU A 245 -29.75 21.23 -3.79
CA GLU A 245 -29.46 22.52 -4.39
C GLU A 245 -27.94 22.74 -4.37
N ILE A 246 -27.33 22.80 -5.56
CA ILE A 246 -25.97 23.34 -5.72
C ILE A 246 -26.04 24.78 -5.23
N GLU A 247 -25.49 25.06 -4.05
CA GLU A 247 -25.29 26.44 -3.62
C GLU A 247 -24.36 27.08 -4.64
N ASP A 248 -24.89 28.00 -5.45
CA ASP A 248 -24.08 28.85 -6.32
C ASP A 248 -23.00 29.49 -5.45
N GLU A 249 -21.74 29.10 -5.64
CA GLU A 249 -20.62 29.75 -4.96
C GLU A 249 -20.74 31.24 -5.21
N ALA A 250 -20.94 32.00 -4.13
CA ALA A 250 -21.16 33.42 -4.22
C ALA A 250 -19.95 34.06 -4.91
N ILE A 251 -20.15 34.58 -6.13
CA ILE A 251 -19.08 35.24 -6.89
C ILE A 251 -18.47 36.32 -5.98
N PRO A 252 -17.19 36.18 -5.59
CA PRO A 252 -16.60 37.11 -4.65
C PRO A 252 -16.63 38.52 -5.25
N GLY A 253 -17.00 39.51 -4.44
CA GLY A 253 -16.96 40.90 -4.85
C GLY A 253 -15.56 41.32 -5.29
N ARG A 254 -15.43 42.46 -6.00
CA ARG A 254 -14.13 42.95 -6.50
C ARG A 254 -13.10 43.08 -5.35
N MET A 255 -12.09 42.23 -5.34
CA MET A 255 -10.96 42.27 -4.40
C MET A 255 -9.79 43.09 -4.97
N PRO A 256 -8.93 43.68 -4.11
CA PRO A 256 -7.66 44.26 -4.53
C PRO A 256 -6.73 43.20 -5.14
N TYR A 257 -6.12 43.48 -6.29
CA TYR A 257 -5.20 42.54 -6.94
C TYR A 257 -3.99 42.15 -6.07
N ALA A 258 -3.60 43.03 -5.14
CA ALA A 258 -2.52 42.76 -4.19
C ALA A 258 -2.82 41.57 -3.25
N GLU A 259 -4.10 41.25 -3.02
CA GLU A 259 -4.55 40.16 -2.15
C GLU A 259 -4.72 38.84 -2.92
N LYS A 260 -4.57 38.86 -4.25
CA LYS A 260 -4.82 37.69 -5.12
C LYS A 260 -4.02 36.46 -4.66
N SER A 261 -2.75 36.63 -4.35
CA SER A 261 -1.87 35.52 -3.96
C SER A 261 -2.27 34.90 -2.62
N ASP A 262 -2.74 35.71 -1.68
CA ASP A 262 -3.15 35.22 -0.36
C ASP A 262 -4.52 34.53 -0.46
N TYR A 263 -5.41 35.05 -1.32
CA TYR A 263 -6.71 34.45 -1.61
C TYR A 263 -6.58 33.09 -2.31
N GLU A 264 -5.80 33.01 -3.40
CA GLU A 264 -5.58 31.74 -4.13
C GLU A 264 -4.83 30.70 -3.29
N ALA A 265 -4.07 31.10 -2.27
CA ALA A 265 -3.36 30.16 -1.40
C ALA A 265 -4.29 29.45 -0.39
N ILE A 266 -5.52 29.93 -0.18
CA ILE A 266 -6.46 29.33 0.77
C ILE A 266 -6.92 27.96 0.27
N ASP A 267 -7.12 27.83 -1.04
CA ASP A 267 -7.70 26.67 -1.74
C ASP A 267 -6.62 25.85 -2.45
N VAL A 268 -5.38 25.88 -1.94
CA VAL A 268 -4.27 25.11 -2.51
C VAL A 268 -3.41 24.50 -1.41
N ILE A 269 -3.27 23.17 -1.42
CA ILE A 269 -2.16 22.48 -0.73
C ILE A 269 -1.02 22.21 -1.70
N GLY A 270 -0.09 23.16 -1.81
CA GLY A 270 1.07 23.07 -2.73
C GLY A 270 2.13 22.01 -2.38
N GLY A 271 1.91 21.24 -1.32
CA GLY A 271 2.84 20.26 -0.76
C GLY A 271 3.17 20.58 0.70
N ALA A 272 2.62 19.79 1.60
CA ALA A 272 2.85 19.88 3.03
C ALA A 272 3.12 18.48 3.61
N ILE A 273 3.76 18.46 4.78
CA ILE A 273 4.02 17.23 5.53
C ILE A 273 2.97 17.15 6.62
N PHE A 274 2.18 16.08 6.59
CA PHE A 274 1.14 15.82 7.57
C PHE A 274 1.60 14.75 8.57
N SER A 275 1.34 14.98 9.85
CA SER A 275 1.44 13.96 10.90
C SER A 275 0.17 13.13 10.93
N ALA A 276 0.35 11.82 11.07
CA ALA A 276 -0.74 10.87 11.20
C ALA A 276 -0.38 9.76 12.19
N ASP A 277 -1.42 9.08 12.66
CA ASP A 277 -1.34 7.89 13.49
C ASP A 277 -1.63 6.65 12.62
N LEU A 278 -0.67 5.73 12.57
CA LEU A 278 -0.73 4.45 11.87
C LEU A 278 -0.99 3.31 12.86
N ASP A 279 -2.00 2.48 12.58
CA ASP A 279 -2.13 1.19 13.23
C ASP A 279 -1.10 0.19 12.65
N ASN A 280 0.04 0.06 13.34
CA ASN A 280 1.10 -0.88 12.98
C ASN A 280 0.82 -2.34 13.40
N THR A 281 -0.37 -2.63 13.93
CA THR A 281 -0.87 -4.00 14.15
C THR A 281 -1.71 -4.50 12.99
N HIS A 282 -2.27 -3.60 12.18
CA HIS A 282 -2.92 -3.95 10.91
C HIS A 282 -1.87 -4.46 9.91
N PRO A 283 -2.17 -5.47 9.05
CA PRO A 283 -1.22 -5.98 8.05
C PRO A 283 -0.62 -4.92 7.12
N LEU A 284 -1.40 -3.89 6.77
CA LEU A 284 -0.90 -2.74 6.00
C LEU A 284 0.13 -1.88 6.76
N GLY A 285 0.18 -1.96 8.09
CA GLY A 285 1.17 -1.31 8.94
C GLY A 285 2.38 -2.17 9.30
N PHE A 286 2.47 -3.41 8.79
CA PHE A 286 3.61 -4.29 9.06
C PHE A 286 4.95 -3.68 8.60
N GLY A 287 6.00 -3.90 9.39
CA GLY A 287 7.33 -3.33 9.16
C GLY A 287 7.51 -1.89 9.66
N PHE A 288 6.47 -1.23 10.17
CA PHE A 288 6.58 0.04 10.88
C PHE A 288 6.74 -0.19 12.38
N ARG A 289 7.77 0.44 12.97
CA ARG A 289 8.04 0.33 14.42
C ARG A 289 7.30 1.38 15.25
N ASN A 290 6.97 2.52 14.65
CA ASN A 290 6.27 3.62 15.30
C ASN A 290 4.87 3.77 14.68
N ARG A 291 3.92 4.25 15.48
CA ARG A 291 2.60 4.67 15.00
C ARG A 291 2.62 6.06 14.38
N ASP A 292 3.45 6.97 14.91
CA ASP A 292 3.61 8.28 14.32
C ASP A 292 4.26 8.16 12.93
N ILE A 293 3.58 8.67 11.92
CA ILE A 293 4.04 8.66 10.52
C ILE A 293 3.86 10.04 9.88
N GLN A 294 4.73 10.35 8.91
CA GLN A 294 4.64 11.56 8.11
C GLN A 294 4.21 11.24 6.68
N LEU A 295 3.15 11.89 6.24
CA LEU A 295 2.55 11.75 4.92
C LEU A 295 2.79 13.02 4.10
N HIS A 296 2.96 12.86 2.79
CA HIS A 296 3.04 14.00 1.89
C HIS A 296 1.64 14.34 1.39
N LYS A 297 1.11 15.50 1.81
CA LYS A 297 -0.22 16.00 1.45
C LYS A 297 -0.12 17.05 0.37
N ASN A 298 -0.87 16.87 -0.71
CA ASN A 298 -0.97 17.82 -1.82
C ASN A 298 -2.34 17.73 -2.52
N THR A 299 -3.35 17.28 -1.79
CA THR A 299 -4.76 17.17 -2.17
C THR A 299 -5.58 17.68 -0.99
N GLU A 300 -6.77 18.20 -1.25
CA GLU A 300 -7.59 18.87 -0.24
C GLU A 300 -8.72 17.97 0.26
N GLU A 301 -9.08 17.00 -0.56
CA GLU A 301 -10.18 16.10 -0.38
C GLU A 301 -9.84 15.11 0.76
N PRO A 302 -10.66 15.07 1.83
CA PRO A 302 -10.56 14.02 2.82
C PRO A 302 -11.14 12.72 2.27
N LEU A 303 -10.56 11.58 2.66
CA LEU A 303 -11.29 10.33 2.52
C LEU A 303 -12.47 10.33 3.50
N ALA A 304 -13.64 9.91 3.02
CA ALA A 304 -14.79 9.72 3.88
C ALA A 304 -14.49 8.69 4.99
N ALA A 305 -15.12 8.85 6.17
CA ALA A 305 -14.97 7.88 7.25
C ALA A 305 -15.63 6.53 6.87
N THR A 306 -15.10 5.43 7.41
CA THR A 306 -15.75 4.11 7.35
C THR A 306 -16.47 3.82 8.66
N SER A 307 -17.57 3.07 8.61
CA SER A 307 -18.27 2.54 9.78
C SER A 307 -17.52 1.36 10.42
N ASN A 308 -16.61 0.71 9.68
CA ASN A 308 -15.76 -0.35 10.19
C ASN A 308 -14.71 0.22 11.18
N PRO A 309 -14.76 -0.14 12.47
CA PRO A 309 -13.84 0.41 13.47
C PRO A 309 -12.38 0.00 13.26
N PHE A 310 -12.12 -1.03 12.44
CA PHE A 310 -10.78 -1.51 12.10
C PHE A 310 -10.36 -1.14 10.66
N GLY A 311 -11.26 -0.54 9.87
CA GLY A 311 -11.01 -0.22 8.47
C GLY A 311 -10.13 1.02 8.27
N THR A 312 -10.04 1.92 9.26
CA THR A 312 -9.13 3.08 9.20
C THR A 312 -7.74 2.69 9.71
N VAL A 313 -6.81 2.46 8.79
CA VAL A 313 -5.43 2.05 9.10
C VAL A 313 -4.55 3.25 9.45
N ILE A 314 -4.75 4.37 8.78
CA ILE A 314 -4.07 5.63 9.08
C ILE A 314 -5.10 6.73 9.24
N ARG A 315 -4.96 7.54 10.29
CA ARG A 315 -5.75 8.73 10.54
C ARG A 315 -4.84 9.94 10.72
N TYR A 316 -5.12 11.05 10.04
CA TYR A 316 -4.39 12.29 10.30
C TYR A 316 -4.58 12.75 11.75
N SER A 317 -3.54 13.34 12.34
CA SER A 317 -3.64 13.87 13.70
C SER A 317 -4.63 15.05 13.78
N ASP A 318 -5.11 15.39 14.98
CA ASP A 318 -6.00 16.54 15.20
C ASP A 318 -5.33 17.88 14.85
N ASN A 319 -4.01 17.94 14.98
CA ASN A 319 -3.18 19.03 14.45
C ASN A 319 -2.24 18.43 13.38
N PRO A 320 -2.72 18.28 12.14
CA PRO A 320 -2.06 17.41 11.18
C PRO A 320 -0.84 18.07 10.54
N VAL A 321 -0.71 19.40 10.51
CA VAL A 321 0.39 20.06 9.78
C VAL A 321 1.70 19.96 10.56
N TYR A 322 2.60 19.10 10.08
CA TYR A 322 3.97 18.99 10.61
C TYR A 322 4.89 20.05 10.01
N SER A 323 4.78 20.28 8.70
CA SER A 323 5.60 21.26 7.97
C SER A 323 4.93 21.68 6.67
N GLY A 324 5.24 22.89 6.20
CA GLY A 324 4.59 23.49 5.02
C GLY A 324 3.46 24.42 5.41
N TYR A 325 2.82 24.99 4.38
CA TYR A 325 1.67 25.87 4.53
C TYR A 325 0.39 25.13 4.16
N VAL A 326 -0.65 25.31 4.97
CA VAL A 326 -2.02 24.84 4.74
C VAL A 326 -2.95 25.89 5.34
N SER A 327 -4.01 26.25 4.64
CA SER A 327 -5.02 27.19 5.16
C SER A 327 -5.73 26.64 6.40
N GLU A 328 -6.26 27.51 7.27
CA GLU A 328 -7.00 27.06 8.46
C GLU A 328 -8.23 26.21 8.10
N ALA A 329 -8.89 26.52 6.97
CA ALA A 329 -10.01 25.75 6.45
C ALA A 329 -9.59 24.32 6.11
N ASN A 330 -8.53 24.15 5.31
CA ASN A 330 -8.02 22.83 4.93
C ASN A 330 -7.45 22.05 6.11
N GLN A 331 -6.83 22.73 7.08
CA GLN A 331 -6.41 22.09 8.34
C GLN A 331 -7.61 21.51 9.10
N GLY A 332 -8.69 22.29 9.23
CA GLY A 332 -9.91 21.86 9.90
C GLY A 332 -10.63 20.72 9.17
N ALA A 333 -10.69 20.78 7.84
CA ALA A 333 -11.32 19.75 7.01
C ALA A 333 -10.60 18.40 7.04
N LEU A 334 -9.25 18.42 7.15
CA LEU A 334 -8.43 17.21 7.11
C LEU A 334 -8.11 16.62 8.49
N ALA A 335 -8.18 17.42 9.56
CA ALA A 335 -7.89 16.97 10.92
C ALA A 335 -8.75 15.76 11.33
N GLY A 336 -8.10 14.70 11.80
CA GLY A 336 -8.79 13.48 12.27
C GLY A 336 -9.43 12.63 11.16
N THR A 337 -9.29 13.01 9.88
CA THR A 337 -9.84 12.23 8.76
C THR A 337 -8.93 11.03 8.42
N PRO A 338 -9.49 9.97 7.82
CA PRO A 338 -8.69 8.84 7.32
C PRO A 338 -7.70 9.26 6.23
N ALA A 339 -6.50 8.70 6.28
CA ALA A 339 -5.50 8.80 5.23
C ALA A 339 -5.28 7.47 4.50
N LEU A 340 -5.60 6.35 5.16
CA LEU A 340 -5.59 5.00 4.58
C LEU A 340 -6.76 4.19 5.14
N ILE A 341 -7.61 3.69 4.25
CA ILE A 341 -8.70 2.76 4.56
C ILE A 341 -8.43 1.40 3.91
N ALA A 342 -8.77 0.33 4.61
CA ALA A 342 -8.71 -1.04 4.10
C ALA A 342 -9.97 -1.80 4.47
N GLU A 343 -10.74 -2.21 3.46
CA GLU A 343 -12.00 -2.93 3.63
C GLU A 343 -11.96 -4.28 2.93
N ARG A 344 -12.70 -5.24 3.47
CA ARG A 344 -12.93 -6.55 2.84
C ARG A 344 -14.24 -6.51 2.08
N LEU A 345 -14.24 -7.05 0.87
CA LEU A 345 -15.45 -7.25 0.08
C LEU A 345 -15.42 -8.66 -0.50
N GLY A 346 -16.30 -9.53 0.00
CA GLY A 346 -16.24 -10.97 -0.27
C GLY A 346 -14.88 -11.55 0.11
N ASN A 347 -14.21 -12.20 -0.85
CA ASN A 347 -12.88 -12.76 -0.67
C ASN A 347 -11.74 -11.78 -0.99
N GLY A 348 -12.05 -10.61 -1.54
CA GLY A 348 -11.07 -9.60 -1.92
C GLY A 348 -11.02 -8.43 -0.96
N SER A 349 -10.38 -7.35 -1.41
CA SER A 349 -10.21 -6.14 -0.59
C SER A 349 -10.19 -4.87 -1.43
N VAL A 350 -10.57 -3.78 -0.78
CA VAL A 350 -10.50 -2.42 -1.32
C VAL A 350 -9.63 -1.59 -0.38
N ILE A 351 -8.54 -1.04 -0.92
CA ILE A 351 -7.55 -0.28 -0.16
C ILE A 351 -7.45 1.11 -0.77
N LEU A 352 -7.66 2.13 0.06
CA LEU A 352 -7.87 3.51 -0.37
C LEU A 352 -6.87 4.43 0.32
N PHE A 353 -6.03 5.11 -0.46
CA PHE A 353 -5.07 6.10 0.05
C PHE A 353 -5.53 7.50 -0.29
N ALA A 354 -5.60 8.38 0.72
CA ALA A 354 -5.91 9.81 0.53
C ALA A 354 -4.77 10.53 -0.22
N ASP A 355 -3.54 10.07 0.02
CA ASP A 355 -2.31 10.62 -0.53
C ASP A 355 -1.65 9.64 -1.52
N ASN A 356 -0.67 10.12 -2.28
CA ASN A 356 0.17 9.23 -3.06
C ASN A 356 1.31 8.66 -2.17
N PRO A 357 1.32 7.34 -1.87
CA PRO A 357 2.34 6.73 -1.02
C PRO A 357 3.72 6.62 -1.67
N ASN A 358 3.84 6.91 -2.96
CA ASN A 358 5.05 6.76 -3.77
C ASN A 358 5.61 8.11 -4.27
N PHE A 359 5.12 9.22 -3.70
CA PHE A 359 5.30 10.58 -4.17
C PHE A 359 6.72 10.90 -4.67
N ARG A 360 6.80 11.24 -5.96
CA ARG A 360 8.00 11.64 -6.72
C ARG A 360 9.18 10.68 -6.60
N GLY A 361 8.93 9.43 -6.19
CA GLY A 361 9.95 8.42 -5.97
C GLY A 361 11.01 8.79 -4.91
N TYR A 362 10.82 9.83 -4.09
CA TYR A 362 11.74 10.21 -3.02
C TYR A 362 11.13 10.08 -1.62
N TRP A 363 9.81 9.97 -1.50
CA TRP A 363 9.13 9.83 -0.21
C TRP A 363 9.11 8.37 0.27
N TYR A 364 10.29 7.84 0.57
CA TYR A 364 10.50 6.43 0.93
C TYR A 364 9.68 5.92 2.12
N GLY A 365 9.27 6.81 3.03
CA GLY A 365 8.60 6.47 4.28
C GLY A 365 7.26 5.76 4.08
N THR A 366 6.54 6.04 3.00
CA THR A 366 5.19 5.48 2.74
C THR A 366 5.16 4.41 1.66
N ASN A 367 6.24 4.22 0.89
CA ASN A 367 6.32 3.16 -0.13
C ASN A 367 5.97 1.78 0.45
N LYS A 368 6.37 1.52 1.70
CA LYS A 368 6.09 0.24 2.37
C LYS A 368 4.58 0.02 2.56
N LEU A 369 3.78 1.06 2.78
CA LEU A 369 2.33 0.93 2.89
C LEU A 369 1.72 0.43 1.57
N PHE A 370 2.17 0.99 0.44
CA PHE A 370 1.75 0.55 -0.90
C PHE A 370 2.18 -0.90 -1.16
N LEU A 371 3.40 -1.27 -0.80
CA LEU A 371 3.89 -2.65 -0.96
C LEU A 371 3.16 -3.63 -0.03
N ASN A 372 2.81 -3.21 1.19
CA ASN A 372 1.96 -4.01 2.07
C ASN A 372 0.56 -4.20 1.48
N ALA A 373 0.03 -3.21 0.77
CA ALA A 373 -1.25 -3.31 0.06
C ALA A 373 -1.20 -4.29 -1.11
N LEU A 374 -0.01 -4.69 -1.60
CA LEU A 374 0.14 -5.75 -2.60
C LEU A 374 0.35 -7.13 -1.97
N PHE A 375 1.22 -7.22 -0.96
CA PHE A 375 1.60 -8.51 -0.38
C PHE A 375 0.63 -9.00 0.72
N PHE A 376 -0.05 -8.10 1.41
CA PHE A 376 -0.85 -8.40 2.60
C PHE A 376 -2.33 -7.98 2.49
N SER A 377 -2.80 -7.69 1.28
CA SER A 377 -4.18 -7.25 0.99
C SER A 377 -5.28 -8.23 1.42
N THR A 378 -4.94 -9.50 1.62
CA THR A 378 -5.86 -10.55 2.05
C THR A 378 -5.48 -11.17 3.39
N VAL A 379 -4.56 -10.56 4.13
CA VAL A 379 -4.08 -11.05 5.44
C VAL A 379 -4.95 -10.52 6.59
N PHE A 380 -5.64 -9.39 6.38
CA PHE A 380 -6.62 -8.88 7.35
C PHE A 380 -8.01 -9.45 7.06
N GLU A 381 -8.81 -9.57 8.11
CA GLU A 381 -10.16 -10.14 8.06
C GLU A 381 -11.21 -9.06 8.32
N ALA A 382 -12.41 -9.27 7.80
CA ALA A 382 -13.55 -8.43 8.13
C ALA A 382 -13.91 -8.62 9.61
N PRO A 383 -14.47 -7.61 10.29
CA PRO A 383 -15.08 -7.81 11.60
C PRO A 383 -16.14 -8.90 11.51
N ALA A 384 -16.29 -9.70 12.57
CA ALA A 384 -17.42 -10.63 12.64
C ALA A 384 -18.73 -9.81 12.62
N GLU A 385 -19.67 -10.19 11.75
CA GLU A 385 -21.03 -9.66 11.81
C GLU A 385 -21.70 -10.17 13.10
N ASP A 386 -22.31 -9.27 13.86
CA ASP A 386 -23.04 -9.57 15.12
C ASP A 386 -24.34 -10.36 14.88
#